data_AF-A0A1N6UNK0-F1
#
_entry.id   AF-A0A1N6UNK0-F1
#
_cell.length_a   1.000
_cell.length_b   1.000
_cell.length_c   1.000
_cell.angle_alpha   90.00
_cell.angle_beta   90.00
_cell.angle_gamma   90.00
#
_symmetry.space_group_name_H-M   'P 1'
#
loop_
_entity.id
_entity.type
_entity.pdbx_description
1 polymer ?
#
loop_
_entity_poly.entity_id
_entity_poly.type
_entity_poly.pdbx_seq_one_letter_code
_entity_poly.pdbx_strand_id
1 'polypeptide(L)'
;MKKLLISSLIAASLLLSGCQSAYYGAMEKVGYHKRDIMVDRVKAAKESQEEAQEEFSDALKEMQALLNHDGGNLEKAYNKAKDEYESAQSAADNVSNRINKVEGVADALFEEWQTEISEISKANLRRDSETKLKETRRSYQQLIKTMRRAESKMPPILTALKDNMLYLKHNLNAQAIGAIKGEFASLQTDISVLIKEMNTSIDESNKFIESLEKSKS
;
A
#
# COMPACT_ATOMS: atom_id res chain seq x y z
N MET A 1 -61.90 -24.74 -24.06
CA MET A 1 -61.54 -23.50 -23.33
C MET A 1 -61.05 -23.75 -21.90
N LYS A 2 -61.74 -24.52 -21.05
CA LYS A 2 -61.26 -24.84 -19.68
C LYS A 2 -59.90 -25.56 -19.58
N LYS A 3 -59.55 -26.45 -20.53
CA LYS A 3 -58.24 -27.15 -20.54
C LYS A 3 -57.05 -26.24 -20.90
N LEU A 4 -57.25 -25.20 -21.71
CA LEU A 4 -56.21 -24.23 -22.09
C LEU A 4 -55.88 -23.26 -20.94
N LEU A 5 -56.88 -22.90 -20.14
CA LEU A 5 -56.71 -22.05 -18.96
C LEU A 5 -55.91 -22.73 -17.84
N ILE A 6 -56.08 -24.06 -17.67
CA ILE A 6 -55.36 -24.83 -16.64
C ILE A 6 -53.89 -25.04 -17.04
N SER A 7 -53.59 -25.28 -18.31
CA SER A 7 -52.20 -25.36 -18.80
C SER A 7 -51.45 -24.02 -18.72
N SER A 8 -52.15 -22.90 -18.86
CA SER A 8 -51.54 -21.57 -18.71
C SER A 8 -51.23 -21.21 -17.25
N LEU A 9 -52.05 -21.70 -16.30
CA LEU A 9 -51.85 -21.46 -14.87
C LEU A 9 -50.67 -22.27 -14.28
N ILE A 10 -50.44 -23.50 -14.78
CA ILE A 10 -49.34 -24.37 -14.32
C ILE A 10 -47.97 -23.89 -14.87
N ALA A 11 -47.95 -23.33 -16.10
CA ALA A 11 -46.75 -22.76 -16.69
C ALA A 11 -46.29 -21.47 -15.97
N ALA A 12 -47.23 -20.67 -15.44
CA ALA A 12 -46.92 -19.46 -14.69
C ALA A 12 -46.31 -19.76 -13.29
N SER A 13 -46.70 -20.86 -12.66
CA SER A 13 -46.14 -21.29 -11.36
C SER A 13 -44.72 -21.86 -11.43
N LEU A 14 -44.26 -22.31 -12.60
CA LEU A 14 -42.90 -22.84 -12.80
C LEU A 14 -41.85 -21.75 -13.07
N LEU A 15 -42.26 -20.50 -13.30
CA LEU A 15 -41.35 -19.37 -13.52
C LEU A 15 -40.99 -18.62 -12.22
N LEU A 16 -41.65 -18.91 -11.10
CA LEU A 16 -41.45 -18.20 -9.82
C LEU A 16 -40.50 -18.91 -8.86
N SER A 17 -40.13 -20.17 -9.12
CA SER A 17 -39.17 -20.94 -8.29
C SER A 17 -37.70 -20.71 -8.65
N GLY A 18 -37.40 -19.90 -9.69
CA GLY A 18 -36.04 -19.60 -10.15
C GLY A 18 -35.37 -18.36 -9.55
N CYS A 19 -36.08 -17.52 -8.79
CA CYS A 19 -35.54 -16.23 -8.33
C CYS A 19 -34.94 -16.22 -6.92
N GLN A 20 -35.08 -17.30 -6.14
CA GLN A 20 -34.47 -17.33 -4.79
C GLN A 20 -32.97 -17.64 -4.82
N SER A 21 -32.46 -18.42 -5.78
CA SER A 21 -31.03 -18.77 -5.84
C SER A 21 -30.15 -17.58 -6.23
N ALA A 22 -30.63 -16.68 -7.09
CA ALA A 22 -29.92 -15.44 -7.43
C ALA A 22 -29.89 -14.43 -6.27
N TYR A 23 -30.96 -14.39 -5.45
CA TYR A 23 -31.03 -13.52 -4.27
C TYR A 23 -30.00 -13.89 -3.19
N TYR A 24 -29.67 -15.18 -3.04
CA TYR A 24 -28.62 -15.63 -2.12
C TYR A 24 -27.21 -15.67 -2.75
N GLY A 25 -27.08 -15.92 -4.06
CA GLY A 25 -25.78 -16.00 -4.74
C GLY A 25 -25.06 -14.66 -4.96
N ALA A 26 -25.78 -13.54 -4.88
CA ALA A 26 -25.18 -12.20 -4.86
C ALA A 26 -24.74 -11.77 -3.45
N MET A 27 -25.46 -12.20 -2.39
CA MET A 27 -25.09 -11.90 -1.00
C MET A 27 -23.85 -12.67 -0.53
N GLU A 28 -23.64 -13.90 -0.99
CA GLU A 28 -22.52 -14.74 -0.53
C GLU A 28 -21.12 -14.21 -0.96
N LYS A 29 -21.07 -13.31 -1.94
CA LYS A 29 -19.82 -12.71 -2.46
C LYS A 29 -19.48 -11.34 -1.87
N VAL A 30 -20.36 -10.78 -1.05
CA VAL A 30 -20.21 -9.42 -0.49
C VAL A 30 -19.49 -9.54 0.87
N GLY A 31 -18.58 -8.62 1.20
CA GLY A 31 -17.69 -8.71 2.38
C GLY A 31 -16.44 -9.62 2.25
N TYR A 32 -16.57 -10.89 1.82
CA TYR A 32 -15.40 -11.78 1.60
C TYR A 32 -14.45 -11.23 0.53
N HIS A 33 -15.03 -10.75 -0.57
CA HIS A 33 -14.26 -10.19 -1.67
C HIS A 33 -13.51 -8.92 -1.27
N LYS A 34 -14.05 -8.09 -0.35
CA LYS A 34 -13.34 -6.89 0.14
C LYS A 34 -12.21 -7.24 1.10
N ARG A 35 -12.36 -8.28 1.92
CA ARG A 35 -11.27 -8.80 2.76
C ARG A 35 -10.12 -9.37 1.92
N ASP A 36 -10.43 -10.09 0.84
CA ASP A 36 -9.41 -10.58 -0.09
C ASP A 36 -8.70 -9.43 -0.82
N ILE A 37 -9.47 -8.46 -1.33
CA ILE A 37 -8.89 -7.24 -1.93
C ILE A 37 -8.01 -6.52 -0.90
N MET A 38 -8.44 -6.41 0.36
CA MET A 38 -7.66 -5.78 1.42
C MET A 38 -6.30 -6.47 1.60
N VAL A 39 -6.27 -7.81 1.69
CA VAL A 39 -5.01 -8.56 1.78
C VAL A 39 -4.11 -8.28 0.58
N ASP A 40 -4.66 -8.29 -0.64
CA ASP A 40 -3.89 -8.00 -1.85
C ASP A 40 -3.35 -6.56 -1.89
N ARG A 41 -4.13 -5.58 -1.41
CA ARG A 41 -3.66 -4.19 -1.31
C ARG A 41 -2.54 -4.04 -0.30
N VAL A 42 -2.63 -4.68 0.86
CA VAL A 42 -1.57 -4.64 1.86
C VAL A 42 -0.31 -5.34 1.36
N LYS A 43 -0.42 -6.48 0.66
CA LYS A 43 0.72 -7.14 0.02
C LYS A 43 1.40 -6.24 -1.01
N ALA A 44 0.62 -5.61 -1.89
CA ALA A 44 1.18 -4.70 -2.88
C ALA A 44 1.79 -3.42 -2.27
N ALA A 45 1.26 -2.94 -1.14
CA ALA A 45 1.87 -1.83 -0.40
C ALA A 45 3.19 -2.25 0.25
N LYS A 46 3.23 -3.45 0.84
CA LYS A 46 4.45 -4.06 1.39
C LYS A 46 5.54 -4.19 0.31
N GLU A 47 5.21 -4.77 -0.85
CA GLU A 47 6.12 -4.92 -2.00
C GLU A 47 6.64 -3.56 -2.46
N SER A 48 5.79 -2.53 -2.57
CA SER A 48 6.26 -1.19 -2.93
C SER A 48 7.21 -0.56 -1.90
N GLN A 49 7.07 -0.93 -0.62
CA GLN A 49 8.00 -0.47 0.41
C GLN A 49 9.34 -1.19 0.30
N GLU A 50 9.35 -2.49 -0.02
CA GLU A 50 10.56 -3.27 -0.29
C GLU A 50 11.30 -2.71 -1.53
N GLU A 51 10.59 -2.44 -2.62
CA GLU A 51 11.13 -1.79 -3.83
C GLU A 51 11.74 -0.42 -3.49
N ALA A 52 11.02 0.41 -2.73
CA ALA A 52 11.53 1.71 -2.35
C ALA A 52 12.78 1.62 -1.43
N GLN A 53 12.91 0.60 -0.57
CA GLN A 53 14.15 0.40 0.19
C GLN A 53 15.36 0.17 -0.72
N GLU A 54 15.18 -0.60 -1.79
CA GLU A 54 16.21 -0.87 -2.79
C GLU A 54 16.59 0.41 -3.53
N GLU A 55 15.62 1.13 -4.10
CA GLU A 55 15.85 2.33 -4.90
C GLU A 55 16.52 3.46 -4.11
N PHE A 56 16.11 3.68 -2.85
CA PHE A 56 16.79 4.66 -1.99
C PHE A 56 18.21 4.22 -1.60
N SER A 57 18.46 2.91 -1.48
CA SER A 57 19.80 2.38 -1.18
C SER A 57 20.73 2.50 -2.39
N ASP A 58 20.23 2.25 -3.60
CA ASP A 58 20.98 2.39 -4.84
C ASP A 58 21.27 3.86 -5.15
N ALA A 59 20.31 4.76 -4.94
CA ALA A 59 20.55 6.19 -5.02
C ALA A 59 21.67 6.64 -4.06
N LEU A 60 21.68 6.16 -2.82
CA LEU A 60 22.75 6.46 -1.87
C LEU A 60 24.11 5.94 -2.36
N LYS A 61 24.14 4.70 -2.87
CA LYS A 61 25.36 4.04 -3.35
C LYS A 61 25.98 4.76 -4.53
N GLU A 62 25.19 5.13 -5.53
CA GLU A 62 25.70 5.84 -6.72
C GLU A 62 26.17 7.25 -6.39
N MET A 63 25.56 7.87 -5.39
CA MET A 63 25.98 9.16 -4.91
C MET A 63 27.28 9.10 -4.08
N GLN A 64 27.49 8.01 -3.31
CA GLN A 64 28.78 7.72 -2.70
C GLN A 64 29.86 7.45 -3.75
N ALA A 65 29.52 6.78 -4.86
CA ALA A 65 30.45 6.58 -5.96
C ALA A 65 30.85 7.91 -6.60
N LEU A 66 29.91 8.84 -6.78
CA LEU A 66 30.18 10.20 -7.27
C LEU A 66 31.13 10.98 -6.35
N LEU A 67 31.01 10.84 -5.03
CA LEU A 67 31.87 11.50 -4.04
C LEU A 67 33.32 10.99 -4.02
N ASN A 68 33.50 9.70 -4.27
CA ASN A 68 34.80 9.02 -4.23
C ASN A 68 35.48 8.97 -5.59
N HIS A 69 34.93 9.69 -6.56
CA HIS A 69 35.39 9.64 -7.94
C HIS A 69 36.71 10.39 -8.11
N ASP A 70 37.77 9.65 -8.42
CA ASP A 70 39.13 10.16 -8.54
C ASP A 70 39.58 10.20 -10.01
N GLY A 71 39.28 11.31 -10.69
CA GLY A 71 39.83 11.61 -12.02
C GLY A 71 39.21 10.88 -13.23
N GLY A 72 38.13 10.11 -13.07
CA GLY A 72 37.39 9.51 -14.20
C GLY A 72 36.36 10.46 -14.84
N ASN A 73 35.40 9.94 -15.62
CA ASN A 73 34.30 10.74 -16.17
C ASN A 73 33.22 11.08 -15.11
N LEU A 74 33.29 12.29 -14.54
CA LEU A 74 32.33 12.82 -13.57
C LEU A 74 30.90 12.94 -14.12
N GLU A 75 30.75 13.28 -15.40
CA GLU A 75 29.45 13.42 -16.05
C GLU A 75 28.72 12.07 -16.09
N LYS A 76 29.45 10.99 -16.36
CA LYS A 76 28.89 9.64 -16.32
C LYS A 76 28.40 9.26 -14.92
N ALA A 77 29.19 9.55 -13.89
CA ALA A 77 28.82 9.27 -12.50
C ALA A 77 27.61 10.11 -12.05
N TYR A 78 27.59 11.40 -12.44
CA TYR A 78 26.45 12.28 -12.20
C TYR A 78 25.18 11.76 -12.87
N ASN A 79 25.25 11.37 -14.14
CA ASN A 79 24.07 10.86 -14.87
C ASN A 79 23.53 9.60 -14.21
N LYS A 80 24.39 8.69 -13.76
CA LYS A 80 23.96 7.49 -13.03
C LYS A 80 23.27 7.84 -11.71
N ALA A 81 23.86 8.72 -10.89
CA ALA A 81 23.23 9.18 -9.65
C ALA A 81 21.88 9.90 -9.89
N LYS A 82 21.77 10.64 -11.01
CA LYS A 82 20.52 11.26 -11.45
C LYS A 82 19.45 10.21 -11.78
N ASP A 83 19.82 9.15 -12.50
CA ASP A 83 18.89 8.09 -12.88
C ASP A 83 18.36 7.37 -11.63
N GLU A 84 19.21 7.05 -10.66
CA GLU A 84 18.77 6.44 -9.40
C GLU A 84 17.87 7.37 -8.57
N TYR A 85 18.11 8.69 -8.59
CA TYR A 85 17.19 9.65 -7.98
C TYR A 85 15.80 9.61 -8.62
N GLU A 86 15.72 9.48 -9.95
CA GLU A 86 14.44 9.39 -10.67
C GLU A 86 13.72 8.09 -10.33
N SER A 87 14.44 6.98 -10.17
CA SER A 87 13.88 5.70 -9.70
C SER A 87 13.36 5.80 -8.26
N ALA A 88 14.13 6.39 -7.33
CA ALA A 88 13.71 6.63 -5.95
C ALA A 88 12.46 7.53 -5.87
N GLN A 89 12.36 8.55 -6.74
CA GLN A 89 11.17 9.40 -6.84
C GLN A 89 9.95 8.59 -7.29
N SER A 90 10.08 7.78 -8.34
CA SER A 90 9.01 6.90 -8.83
C SER A 90 8.56 5.89 -7.76
N ALA A 91 9.51 5.30 -7.03
CA ALA A 91 9.21 4.37 -5.93
C ALA A 91 8.44 5.04 -4.80
N ALA A 92 8.81 6.28 -4.42
CA ALA A 92 8.08 7.04 -3.42
C ALA A 92 6.64 7.36 -3.84
N ASP A 93 6.42 7.69 -5.10
CA ASP A 93 5.08 7.91 -5.66
C ASP A 93 4.25 6.60 -5.65
N ASN A 94 4.87 5.46 -5.98
CA ASN A 94 4.22 4.15 -5.92
C ASN A 94 3.81 3.80 -4.48
N VAL A 95 4.71 3.97 -3.49
CA VAL A 95 4.38 3.75 -2.07
C VAL A 95 3.17 4.58 -1.67
N SER A 96 3.20 5.89 -1.96
CA SER A 96 2.09 6.81 -1.64
C SER A 96 0.78 6.34 -2.27
N ASN A 97 0.82 5.93 -3.54
CA ASN A 97 -0.34 5.41 -4.26
C ASN A 97 -0.90 4.11 -3.66
N ARG A 98 -0.02 3.19 -3.25
CA ARG A 98 -0.42 1.91 -2.65
C ARG A 98 -1.04 2.11 -1.28
N ILE A 99 -0.49 3.01 -0.46
CA ILE A 99 -1.06 3.35 0.84
C ILE A 99 -2.47 3.93 0.67
N ASN A 100 -2.67 4.88 -0.26
CA ASN A 100 -4.00 5.42 -0.56
C ASN A 100 -5.01 4.33 -0.97
N LYS A 101 -4.56 3.32 -1.74
CA LYS A 101 -5.42 2.19 -2.14
C LYS A 101 -5.79 1.28 -0.96
N VAL A 102 -4.90 1.11 0.01
CA VAL A 102 -5.18 0.38 1.26
C VAL A 102 -6.23 1.12 2.08
N GLU A 103 -6.13 2.44 2.22
CA GLU A 103 -7.13 3.26 2.92
C GLU A 103 -8.50 3.17 2.25
N GLY A 104 -8.55 3.33 0.91
CA GLY A 104 -9.81 3.28 0.18
C GLY A 104 -10.57 1.96 0.30
N VAL A 105 -9.85 0.82 0.32
CA VAL A 105 -10.51 -0.48 0.57
C VAL A 105 -10.89 -0.67 2.04
N ALA A 106 -10.12 -0.12 2.97
CA ALA A 106 -10.42 -0.17 4.41
C ALA A 106 -11.74 0.51 4.74
N ASP A 107 -11.92 1.74 4.25
CA ASP A 107 -13.13 2.53 4.50
C ASP A 107 -14.37 1.79 3.97
N ALA A 108 -14.31 1.32 2.72
CA ALA A 108 -15.39 0.56 2.11
C ALA A 108 -15.70 -0.75 2.85
N LEU A 109 -14.67 -1.48 3.31
CA LEU A 109 -14.84 -2.72 4.07
C LEU A 109 -15.50 -2.45 5.43
N PHE A 110 -15.05 -1.43 6.15
CA PHE A 110 -15.54 -1.15 7.49
C PHE A 110 -16.93 -0.52 7.51
N GLU A 111 -17.29 0.25 6.49
CA GLU A 111 -18.64 0.79 6.31
C GLU A 111 -19.64 -0.34 6.00
N GLU A 112 -19.30 -1.22 5.05
CA GLU A 112 -20.12 -2.38 4.69
C GLU A 112 -20.32 -3.30 5.90
N TRP A 113 -19.24 -3.70 6.57
CA TRP A 113 -19.31 -4.60 7.73
C TRP A 113 -20.13 -3.99 8.88
N GLN A 114 -20.02 -2.67 9.12
CA GLN A 114 -20.83 -1.99 10.14
C GLN A 114 -22.33 -2.00 9.80
N THR A 115 -22.67 -1.86 8.52
CA THR A 115 -24.04 -1.93 8.02
C THR A 115 -24.61 -3.32 8.22
N GLU A 116 -23.88 -4.36 7.82
CA GLU A 116 -24.30 -5.76 7.96
C GLU A 116 -24.49 -6.16 9.43
N ILE A 117 -23.64 -5.66 10.35
CA ILE A 117 -23.81 -5.86 11.80
C ILE A 117 -25.19 -5.40 12.29
N SER A 118 -25.72 -4.31 11.72
CA SER A 118 -27.02 -3.75 12.12
C SER A 118 -28.20 -4.64 11.69
N GLU A 119 -28.01 -5.47 10.67
CA GLU A 119 -29.00 -6.42 10.16
C GLU A 119 -29.01 -7.73 10.98
N ILE A 120 -27.97 -7.99 11.79
CA ILE A 120 -27.87 -9.20 12.62
C ILE A 120 -28.90 -9.16 13.76
N SER A 121 -29.90 -10.03 13.64
CA SER A 121 -30.99 -10.16 14.64
C SER A 121 -30.53 -10.86 15.94
N LYS A 122 -29.64 -11.86 15.85
CA LYS A 122 -29.18 -12.64 17.01
C LYS A 122 -28.14 -11.84 17.82
N ALA A 123 -28.48 -11.48 19.06
CA ALA A 123 -27.65 -10.61 19.89
C ALA A 123 -26.21 -11.12 20.15
N ASN A 124 -26.04 -12.44 20.30
CA ASN A 124 -24.73 -13.05 20.48
C ASN A 124 -23.87 -12.95 19.21
N LEU A 125 -24.45 -13.19 18.02
CA LEU A 125 -23.75 -13.06 16.74
C LEU A 125 -23.40 -11.59 16.44
N ARG A 126 -24.30 -10.66 16.75
CA ARG A 126 -24.05 -9.22 16.57
C ARG A 126 -22.86 -8.77 17.40
N ARG A 127 -22.82 -9.12 18.69
CA ARG A 127 -21.70 -8.80 19.60
C ARG A 127 -20.38 -9.41 19.16
N ASP A 128 -20.39 -10.66 18.67
CA ASP A 128 -19.20 -11.30 18.12
C ASP A 128 -18.66 -10.53 16.90
N SER A 129 -19.52 -10.17 15.96
CA SER A 129 -19.16 -9.40 14.77
C SER A 129 -18.66 -7.99 15.10
N GLU A 130 -19.29 -7.29 16.06
CA GLU A 130 -18.83 -5.99 16.58
C GLU A 130 -17.43 -6.08 17.18
N THR A 131 -17.14 -7.16 17.91
CA THR A 131 -15.83 -7.40 18.52
C THR A 131 -14.76 -7.57 17.44
N LYS A 132 -15.03 -8.43 16.44
CA LYS A 132 -14.13 -8.65 15.29
C LYS A 132 -13.89 -7.36 14.50
N LEU A 133 -14.93 -6.59 14.18
CA LEU A 133 -14.79 -5.30 13.49
C LEU A 133 -13.89 -4.33 14.28
N LYS A 134 -14.08 -4.24 15.60
CA LYS A 134 -13.28 -3.38 16.48
C LYS A 134 -11.80 -3.82 16.48
N GLU A 135 -11.53 -5.11 16.57
CA GLU A 135 -10.17 -5.66 16.54
C GLU A 135 -9.49 -5.42 15.20
N THR A 136 -10.18 -5.67 14.09
CA THR A 136 -9.66 -5.41 12.74
C THR A 136 -9.38 -3.92 12.52
N ARG A 137 -10.28 -3.02 12.94
CA ARG A 137 -10.06 -1.56 12.86
C ARG A 137 -8.83 -1.14 13.64
N ARG A 138 -8.61 -1.67 14.85
CA ARG A 138 -7.42 -1.37 15.65
C ARG A 138 -6.13 -1.84 14.96
N SER A 139 -6.12 -3.06 14.44
CA SER A 139 -4.98 -3.61 13.69
C SER A 139 -4.67 -2.76 12.44
N TYR A 140 -5.71 -2.40 11.68
CA TYR A 140 -5.60 -1.51 10.54
C TYR A 140 -5.04 -0.11 10.89
N GLN A 141 -5.52 0.50 11.97
CA GLN A 141 -5.02 1.81 12.41
C GLN A 141 -3.53 1.79 12.75
N GLN A 142 -3.05 0.68 13.32
CA GLN A 142 -1.63 0.50 13.61
C GLN A 142 -0.83 0.35 12.31
N LEU A 143 -1.31 -0.46 11.36
CA LEU A 143 -0.71 -0.64 10.03
C LEU A 143 -0.59 0.69 9.26
N ILE A 144 -1.69 1.43 9.13
CA ILE A 144 -1.69 2.63 8.30
C ILE A 144 -0.78 3.71 8.88
N LYS A 145 -0.70 3.79 10.21
CA LYS A 145 0.20 4.70 10.91
C LYS A 145 1.67 4.39 10.62
N THR A 146 2.07 3.13 10.56
CA THR A 146 3.47 2.76 10.24
C THR A 146 3.77 3.02 8.76
N MET A 147 2.83 2.72 7.86
CA MET A 147 2.96 3.02 6.44
C MET A 147 3.16 4.50 6.17
N ARG A 148 2.30 5.36 6.72
CA ARG A 148 2.39 6.83 6.58
C ARG A 148 3.64 7.40 7.23
N ARG A 149 4.13 6.80 8.31
CA ARG A 149 5.38 7.22 8.94
C ARG A 149 6.57 6.95 8.01
N ALA A 150 6.66 5.76 7.43
CA ALA A 150 7.70 5.44 6.45
C ALA A 150 7.62 6.37 5.23
N GLU A 151 6.41 6.54 4.67
CA GLU A 151 6.16 7.44 3.55
C GLU A 151 6.63 8.87 3.83
N SER A 152 6.34 9.41 5.02
CA SER A 152 6.71 10.78 5.39
C SER A 152 8.22 11.07 5.40
N LYS A 153 9.07 10.03 5.40
CA LYS A 153 10.53 10.19 5.34
C LYS A 153 11.05 10.37 3.92
N MET A 154 10.30 9.95 2.89
CA MET A 154 10.77 9.99 1.50
C MET A 154 10.89 11.41 0.93
N PRO A 155 9.90 12.32 1.08
CA PRO A 155 9.97 13.67 0.51
C PRO A 155 11.18 14.52 0.92
N PRO A 156 11.58 14.61 2.21
CA PRO A 156 12.76 15.40 2.58
C PRO A 156 14.05 14.82 1.99
N ILE A 157 14.19 13.50 1.90
CA ILE A 157 15.34 12.84 1.27
C ILE A 157 15.40 13.17 -0.21
N LEU A 158 14.27 13.01 -0.94
CA LEU A 158 14.19 13.35 -2.36
C LEU A 158 14.48 14.82 -2.62
N THR A 159 14.05 15.71 -1.73
CA THR A 159 14.34 17.15 -1.84
C THR A 159 15.84 17.40 -1.73
N ALA A 160 16.50 16.84 -0.71
CA ALA A 160 17.95 16.97 -0.54
C ALA A 160 18.73 16.35 -1.72
N LEU A 161 18.33 15.18 -2.22
CA LEU A 161 18.92 14.58 -3.42
C LEU A 161 18.82 15.52 -4.64
N LYS A 162 17.62 16.04 -4.90
CA LYS A 162 17.35 16.95 -6.00
C LYS A 162 18.17 18.24 -5.92
N ASP A 163 18.25 18.85 -4.74
CA ASP A 163 18.98 20.09 -4.53
C ASP A 163 20.49 19.89 -4.79
N ASN A 164 21.05 18.78 -4.29
CA ASN A 164 22.45 18.42 -4.55
C ASN A 164 22.71 18.17 -6.04
N MET A 165 21.81 17.47 -6.74
CA MET A 165 21.92 17.25 -8.18
C MET A 165 21.85 18.55 -8.98
N LEU A 166 20.90 19.44 -8.65
CA LEU A 166 20.76 20.74 -9.32
C LEU A 166 22.01 21.62 -9.13
N TYR A 167 22.59 21.60 -7.93
CA TYR A 167 23.86 22.28 -7.67
C TYR A 167 24.99 21.70 -8.52
N LEU A 168 25.15 20.37 -8.54
CA LEU A 168 26.20 19.70 -9.30
C LEU A 168 26.04 19.89 -10.82
N LYS A 169 24.82 19.93 -11.34
CA LYS A 169 24.53 20.06 -12.78
C LYS A 169 25.29 21.22 -13.45
N HIS A 170 25.45 22.33 -12.74
CA HIS A 170 26.11 23.54 -13.26
C HIS A 170 27.53 23.74 -12.74
N ASN A 171 27.93 22.95 -11.74
CA ASN A 171 29.17 23.14 -11.00
C ASN A 171 30.02 21.86 -10.95
N LEU A 172 29.80 20.91 -11.87
CA LEU A 172 30.38 19.57 -11.77
C LEU A 172 31.92 19.60 -11.84
N ASN A 173 32.56 19.59 -10.67
CA ASN A 173 34.00 19.54 -10.49
C ASN A 173 34.33 19.05 -9.07
N ALA A 174 35.62 18.75 -8.82
CA ALA A 174 36.08 18.22 -7.53
C ALA A 174 35.79 19.15 -6.34
N GLN A 175 35.83 20.47 -6.53
CA GLN A 175 35.54 21.44 -5.47
C GLN A 175 34.05 21.42 -5.09
N ALA A 176 33.16 21.40 -6.07
CA ALA A 176 31.72 21.34 -5.83
C ALA A 176 31.31 20.02 -5.17
N ILE A 177 31.92 18.90 -5.57
CA ILE A 177 31.73 17.59 -4.93
C ILE A 177 32.19 17.64 -3.46
N GLY A 178 33.32 18.29 -3.19
CA GLY A 178 33.80 18.52 -1.82
C GLY A 178 32.82 19.35 -0.97
N ALA A 179 32.18 20.36 -1.56
CA ALA A 179 31.28 21.27 -0.86
C ALA A 179 29.99 20.61 -0.33
N ILE A 180 29.55 19.52 -0.97
CA ILE A 180 28.29 18.83 -0.64
C ILE A 180 28.49 17.54 0.16
N LYS A 181 29.73 17.18 0.53
CA LYS A 181 30.03 15.98 1.33
C LYS A 181 29.24 15.93 2.65
N GLY A 182 29.05 17.08 3.31
CA GLY A 182 28.28 17.16 4.55
C GLY A 182 26.79 16.87 4.34
N GLU A 183 26.20 17.34 3.24
CA GLU A 183 24.80 17.07 2.89
C GLU A 183 24.58 15.57 2.65
N PHE A 184 25.53 14.90 2.00
CA PHE A 184 25.44 13.46 1.76
C PHE A 184 25.55 12.60 3.02
N ALA A 185 26.34 13.02 4.01
CA ALA A 185 26.38 12.34 5.31
C ALA A 185 25.01 12.41 6.03
N SER A 186 24.31 13.53 5.90
CA SER A 186 22.94 13.69 6.39
C SER A 186 21.98 12.76 5.65
N LEU A 187 22.06 12.73 4.31
CA LEU A 187 21.25 11.83 3.47
C LEU A 187 21.44 10.35 3.82
N GLN A 188 22.66 9.91 4.09
CA GLN A 188 22.93 8.53 4.54
C GLN A 188 22.18 8.20 5.85
N THR A 189 22.16 9.17 6.77
CA THR A 189 21.47 9.02 8.05
C THR A 189 19.96 8.94 7.83
N ASP A 190 19.41 9.83 7.02
CA ASP A 190 17.98 9.88 6.74
C ASP A 190 17.49 8.63 5.99
N ILE A 191 18.25 8.12 5.03
CA ILE A 191 17.95 6.87 4.32
C ILE A 191 18.01 5.68 5.29
N SER A 192 18.98 5.64 6.21
CA SER A 192 19.02 4.59 7.24
C SER A 192 17.77 4.60 8.13
N VAL A 193 17.27 5.80 8.47
CA VAL A 193 16.02 5.96 9.22
C VAL A 193 14.83 5.51 8.37
N LEU A 194 14.76 5.89 7.10
CA LEU A 194 13.71 5.46 6.17
C LEU A 194 13.63 3.92 6.09
N ILE A 195 14.75 3.25 5.87
CA ILE A 195 14.82 1.77 5.80
C ILE A 195 14.28 1.13 7.08
N LYS A 196 14.62 1.69 8.25
CA LYS A 196 14.11 1.19 9.54
C LYS A 196 12.59 1.35 9.68
N GLU A 197 12.05 2.50 9.26
CA GLU A 197 10.60 2.73 9.30
C GLU A 197 9.86 1.84 8.29
N MET A 198 10.45 1.58 7.11
CA MET A 198 9.92 0.65 6.12
C MET A 198 9.89 -0.78 6.66
N ASN A 199 10.96 -1.27 7.29
CA ASN A 199 10.97 -2.58 7.95
C ASN A 199 9.87 -2.70 9.02
N THR A 200 9.68 -1.64 9.82
CA THR A 200 8.61 -1.61 10.83
C THR A 200 7.22 -1.70 10.18
N SER A 201 7.02 -1.02 9.04
CA SER A 201 5.77 -1.08 8.28
C SER A 201 5.53 -2.43 7.61
N ILE A 202 6.58 -3.06 7.08
CA ILE A 202 6.54 -4.40 6.48
C ILE A 202 6.15 -5.45 7.54
N ASP A 203 6.75 -5.38 8.72
CA ASP A 203 6.40 -6.26 9.84
C ASP A 203 4.94 -6.10 10.27
N GLU A 204 4.44 -4.87 10.33
CA GLU A 204 3.05 -4.60 10.65
C GLU A 204 2.10 -5.07 9.55
N SER A 205 2.52 -4.99 8.29
CA SER A 205 1.77 -5.52 7.13
C SER A 205 1.59 -7.03 7.25
N ASN A 206 2.66 -7.77 7.59
CA ASN A 206 2.61 -9.21 7.80
C ASN A 206 1.64 -9.58 8.95
N LYS A 207 1.73 -8.89 10.10
CA LYS A 207 0.82 -9.11 11.24
C LYS A 207 -0.64 -8.84 10.87
N PHE A 208 -0.91 -7.77 10.14
CA PHE A 208 -2.26 -7.43 9.71
C PHE A 208 -2.84 -8.51 8.78
N ILE A 209 -2.07 -8.94 7.77
CA ILE A 209 -2.45 -10.02 6.85
C ILE A 209 -2.76 -11.29 7.64
N GLU A 210 -1.86 -11.72 8.53
CA GLU A 210 -2.07 -12.91 9.37
C GLU A 210 -3.35 -12.79 10.22
N SER A 211 -3.62 -11.62 10.79
CA SER A 211 -4.81 -11.38 11.61
C SER A 211 -6.10 -11.50 10.79
N LEU A 212 -6.10 -11.00 9.55
CA LEU A 212 -7.23 -11.13 8.64
C LEU A 212 -7.43 -12.56 8.16
N GLU A 213 -6.35 -13.27 7.84
CA GLU A 213 -6.43 -14.66 7.38
C GLU A 213 -6.91 -15.61 8.49
N LYS A 214 -6.46 -15.43 9.74
CA LYS A 214 -6.95 -16.20 10.90
C LYS A 214 -8.44 -15.96 11.18
N SER A 215 -8.96 -14.77 10.85
CA SER A 215 -10.40 -14.48 11.00
C SER A 215 -11.30 -15.20 9.98
N LYS A 216 -10.72 -15.88 8.98
CA LYS A 216 -11.46 -16.69 7.99
C LYS A 216 -11.81 -18.10 8.47
N SER A 217 -11.11 -18.64 9.48
CA SER A 217 -11.33 -19.98 10.04
C SER A 217 -12.27 -19.94 11.25
#